data_AF-A0A2N2K9L1-F1
#
_entry.id   AF-A0A2N2K9L1-F1
#
_cell.length_a   1.000
_cell.length_b   1.000
_cell.length_c   1.000
_cell.angle_alpha   90.00
_cell.angle_beta   90.00
_cell.angle_gamma   90.00
#
_symmetry.space_group_name_H-M   'P 1'
#
loop_
_entity.id
_entity.type
_entity.pdbx_description
1 polymer ?
#
loop_
_entity_poly.entity_id
_entity_poly.type
_entity_poly.pdbx_seq_one_letter_code
_entity_poly.pdbx_strand_id
1 'polypeptide(L)' 'MVAFRQGDKVQIHQRSDDQRWEEYMNEYVGYSGVVTDPDMVINDPDALVQVTLEGTGGTHRFPQDCIRKLG' A
#
# COMPACT_ATOMS: atom_id res chain seq x y z
N MET A 1 -5.98 -3.66 -15.23
CA MET A 1 -5.83 -3.70 -13.76
C MET A 1 -4.35 -3.82 -13.45
N VAL A 2 -3.79 -2.90 -12.67
CA VAL A 2 -2.38 -2.97 -12.26
C VAL A 2 -2.32 -3.92 -11.07
N ALA A 3 -1.68 -5.08 -11.23
CA ALA A 3 -1.48 -6.03 -10.14
C ALA A 3 -0.18 -5.69 -9.40
N PHE A 4 -0.26 -5.56 -8.08
CA PHE A 4 0.91 -5.46 -7.21
C PHE A 4 1.52 -6.85 -7.03
N ARG A 5 2.85 -6.92 -7.03
CA ARG A 5 3.61 -8.14 -6.80
C ARG A 5 4.56 -7.92 -5.62
N GLN A 6 4.88 -9.00 -4.93
CA GLN A 6 5.91 -8.99 -3.91
C GLN A 6 7.23 -8.44 -4.50
N GLY A 7 7.85 -7.51 -3.79
CA GLY A 7 9.07 -6.82 -4.21
C GLY A 7 8.82 -5.57 -5.07
N ASP A 8 7.59 -5.25 -5.46
CA ASP A 8 7.30 -4.01 -6.16
C ASP A 8 7.58 -2.80 -5.28
N LYS A 9 8.30 -1.82 -5.83
CA LYS A 9 8.45 -0.51 -5.22
C LYS A 9 7.17 0.29 -5.42
N VAL A 10 6.67 0.85 -4.34
CA VAL A 10 5.41 1.59 -4.31
C VAL A 10 5.55 2.85 -3.47
N GLN A 11 4.62 3.77 -3.66
CA GLN A 11 4.47 4.99 -2.87
C GLN A 11 3.03 5.12 -2.43
N ILE A 12 2.82 5.50 -1.16
CA ILE A 12 1.51 5.92 -0.71
C ILE A 12 1.30 7.34 -1.22
N HIS A 13 0.55 7.51 -2.30
CA HIS A 13 0.48 8.79 -3.02
C HIS A 13 -0.66 9.69 -2.56
N GLN A 14 -1.68 9.12 -1.94
CA GLN A 14 -2.85 9.83 -1.43
C GLN A 14 -3.43 9.11 -0.21
N ARG A 15 -4.39 9.75 0.49
CA ARG A 15 -5.25 9.06 1.45
C ARG A 15 -6.30 8.21 0.73
N SER A 16 -6.65 7.06 1.29
CA SER A 16 -7.79 6.28 0.82
C SER A 16 -9.09 6.78 1.46
N ASP A 17 -10.20 6.68 0.74
CA ASP A 17 -11.55 6.89 1.27
C ASP A 17 -12.14 5.60 1.90
N ASP A 18 -11.37 4.51 1.93
CA ASP A 18 -11.75 3.25 2.58
C ASP A 18 -11.83 3.43 4.11
N GLN A 19 -12.82 2.80 4.74
CA GLN A 19 -13.03 2.81 6.19
C GLN A 19 -11.87 2.20 6.99
N ARG A 20 -11.02 1.41 6.33
CA ARG A 20 -9.80 0.83 6.92
C ARG A 20 -8.65 1.83 7.01
N TRP A 21 -8.79 3.01 6.40
CA TRP A 21 -7.82 4.08 6.51
C TRP A 21 -7.94 4.79 7.87
N GLU A 22 -6.88 4.72 8.66
CA GLU A 22 -6.83 5.34 9.99
C GLU A 22 -6.11 6.70 9.93
N GLU A 23 -6.43 7.61 10.85
CA GLU A 23 -5.89 8.99 10.83
C GLU A 23 -4.35 9.04 10.88
N TYR A 24 -3.71 8.13 11.60
CA TYR A 24 -2.23 8.05 11.65
C TYR A 24 -1.62 7.68 10.30
N MET A 25 -2.38 7.03 9.40
CA MET A 25 -1.89 6.66 8.07
C MET A 25 -1.68 7.87 7.17
N ASN A 26 -2.31 9.01 7.50
CA ASN A 26 -2.08 10.27 6.78
C ASN A 26 -0.61 10.71 6.83
N GLU A 27 0.12 10.34 7.89
CA GLU A 27 1.55 10.65 8.01
C GLU A 27 2.41 9.86 7.01
N TYR A 28 1.90 8.73 6.50
CA TYR A 28 2.59 7.91 5.51
C TYR A 28 2.33 8.37 4.07
N VAL A 29 1.42 9.32 3.84
CA VAL A 29 1.21 9.86 2.50
C VAL A 29 2.47 10.59 2.06
N GLY A 30 3.03 10.15 0.93
CA GLY A 30 4.32 10.57 0.40
C GLY A 30 5.44 9.55 0.63
N TYR A 31 5.28 8.60 1.56
CA TYR A 31 6.30 7.59 1.85
C TYR A 31 6.39 6.55 0.74
N SER A 32 7.62 6.13 0.47
CA SER A 32 7.93 5.00 -0.39
C SER A 32 8.02 3.72 0.42
N GLY A 33 7.75 2.60 -0.22
CA GLY A 33 7.74 1.30 0.42
C GLY A 33 7.91 0.18 -0.59
N VAL A 34 8.04 -1.03 -0.07
CA VAL A 34 8.10 -2.25 -0.85
C VAL A 34 6.94 -3.16 -0.48
N VAL A 35 6.29 -3.73 -1.49
CA VAL A 35 5.25 -4.74 -1.28
C VAL A 35 5.91 -5.99 -0.72
N THR A 36 5.63 -6.35 0.53
CA THR A 36 6.19 -7.56 1.15
C THR A 36 5.26 -8.74 1.07
N ASP A 37 3.94 -8.50 1.01
CA ASP A 37 2.95 -9.53 0.80
C ASP A 37 1.75 -8.95 0.02
N PRO A 38 1.53 -9.39 -1.23
CA PRO A 38 0.38 -8.95 -2.02
C PRO A 38 -0.92 -9.76 -1.76
N ASP A 39 -1.01 -10.63 -0.74
CA ASP A 39 -2.10 -11.63 -0.63
C ASP A 39 -3.35 -11.11 0.14
N MET A 40 -4.59 -11.39 -0.27
CA MET A 40 -5.18 -12.75 -0.31
C MET A 40 -6.08 -13.11 -1.51
N VAL A 41 -6.36 -12.21 -2.47
CA VAL A 41 -7.14 -12.59 -3.66
C VAL A 41 -6.62 -11.85 -4.88
N ILE A 42 -5.93 -12.61 -5.74
CA ILE A 42 -5.55 -12.15 -7.08
C ILE A 42 -6.83 -11.67 -7.79
N ASN A 43 -6.93 -10.34 -8.03
CA ASN A 43 -8.05 -9.60 -8.66
C ASN A 43 -9.18 -9.09 -7.76
N ASP A 44 -9.04 -9.02 -6.44
CA ASP A 44 -10.03 -8.36 -5.59
C ASP A 44 -9.68 -6.87 -5.39
N PRO A 45 -10.55 -5.93 -5.80
CA PRO A 45 -10.29 -4.50 -5.67
C PRO A 45 -10.36 -4.00 -4.20
N ASP A 46 -10.97 -4.77 -3.30
CA ASP A 46 -11.10 -4.48 -1.88
C ASP A 46 -9.99 -5.16 -1.03
N ALA A 47 -9.05 -5.85 -1.67
CA ALA A 47 -7.92 -6.47 -0.99
C ALA A 47 -6.89 -5.42 -0.56
N LEU A 48 -6.42 -5.54 0.68
CA LEU A 48 -5.32 -4.75 1.22
C LEU A 48 -3.98 -5.28 0.74
N VAL A 49 -3.03 -4.39 0.49
CA VAL A 49 -1.65 -4.71 0.13
C VAL A 49 -0.75 -4.44 1.32
N GLN A 50 0.08 -5.42 1.68
CA GLN A 50 1.05 -5.25 2.73
C GLN A 50 2.32 -4.59 2.19
N VAL A 51 2.58 -3.37 2.67
CA VAL A 51 3.70 -2.53 2.28
C VAL A 51 4.59 -2.29 3.48
N THR A 52 5.87 -2.59 3.33
CA THR A 52 6.90 -2.18 4.29
C THR A 52 7.41 -0.81 3.86
N LEU A 53 7.15 0.19 4.70
CA LEU A 53 7.52 1.57 4.43
C LEU A 53 9.03 1.77 4.64
N GLU A 54 9.66 2.42 3.69
CA GLU A 54 11.08 2.80 3.77
C GLU A 54 11.23 3.93 4.80
N GLY A 55 12.22 3.82 5.69
CA GLY A 55 12.53 4.84 6.71
C GLY A 55 11.79 4.69 8.04
N THR A 56 10.64 4.03 8.10
CA THR A 56 9.97 3.68 9.37
C THR A 56 10.24 2.24 9.81
N GLY A 57 10.58 1.34 8.88
CA GLY A 57 10.80 -0.09 9.17
C GLY A 57 9.53 -0.86 9.53
N GLY A 58 8.38 -0.18 9.55
CA GLY A 58 7.07 -0.74 9.83
C GLY A 58 6.43 -1.35 8.59
N THR A 59 5.74 -2.47 8.78
CA THR A 59 4.94 -3.13 7.73
C THR A 59 3.47 -2.85 8.00
N HIS A 60 2.81 -2.20 7.05
CA HIS A 60 1.43 -1.75 7.15
C HIS A 60 0.61 -2.26 5.97
N ARG A 61 -0.70 -2.37 6.16
CA ARG A 61 -1.63 -2.82 5.12
C ARG A 61 -2.41 -1.62 4.62
N PHE A 62 -2.35 -1.37 3.31
CA PHE A 62 -3.00 -0.23 2.69
C PHE A 62 -3.96 -0.69 1.59
N PRO A 63 -5.09 0.01 1.41
CA PRO A 63 -5.93 -0.14 0.23
C PRO A 63 -5.16 0.07 -1.08
N GLN A 64 -5.59 -0.54 -2.18
CA GLN A 64 -4.87 -0.41 -3.46
C GLN A 64 -4.98 0.99 -4.09
N ASP A 65 -6.04 1.73 -3.80
CA ASP A 65 -6.30 3.04 -4.43
C ASP A 65 -5.27 4.11 -4.00
N CYS A 66 -4.76 4.01 -2.77
CA CYS A 66 -3.79 4.94 -2.22
C CYS A 66 -2.33 4.57 -2.57
N ILE A 67 -2.11 3.42 -3.20
CA ILE A 67 -0.78 2.92 -3.55
C ILE A 67 -0.50 3.18 -5.03
N ARG A 68 0.66 3.75 -5.31
CA ARG A 68 1.16 3.96 -6.67
C ARG A 68 2.46 3.20 -6.87
N LYS A 69 2.52 2.37 -7.91
CA LYS A 69 3.75 1.67 -8.30
C LYS A 69 4.79 2.66 -8.83
N LEU A 70 6.01 2.57 -8.31
CA LEU A 70 7.18 3.27 -8.81
C LEU A 70 7.92 2.30 -9.74
N GLY A 71 7.86 2.57 -11.05
CA GLY A 71 8.39 1.71 -12.10
C GLY A 71 9.91 1.55 -12.07
#